data_AF-A0A4V1RX27-F1
#
_entry.id   AF-A0A4V1RX27-F1
#
_cell.length_a   1.000
_cell.length_b   1.000
_cell.length_c   1.000
_cell.angle_alpha   90.00
_cell.angle_beta   90.00
_cell.angle_gamma   90.00
#
_symmetry.space_group_name_H-M   'P 1'
#
loop_
_entity.id
_entity.type
_entity.pdbx_description
1 polymer ?
#
loop_
_entity_poly.entity_id
_entity_poly.type
_entity_poly.pdbx_seq_one_letter_code
_entity_poly.pdbx_strand_id
1 'polypeptide(L)'
;MIRRAIKLRPYLDVMILKHKQAWEQDNRSKRTGLMRRSAVQPRICLSENQLSNKDWDVLEHLATILGFYEVTVKTLEGDGIQRKRKRGWVGSYGNIWDVIQGFEFLMAKLEEYKAFAADYPDPEHFRINI
;
A
#
# COMPACT_ATOMS: atom_id res chain seq x y z
N MET A 1 4.05 5.86 -3.54
CA MET A 1 5.03 4.85 -3.04
C MET A 1 4.34 3.54 -2.62
N ILE A 2 3.23 3.59 -1.89
CA ILE A 2 2.47 2.39 -1.42
C ILE A 2 2.07 1.44 -2.56
N ARG A 3 1.49 1.92 -3.67
CA ARG A 3 1.15 1.06 -4.83
C ARG A 3 2.34 0.26 -5.40
N ARG A 4 3.55 0.84 -5.35
CA ARG A 4 4.77 0.14 -5.78
C ARG A 4 5.14 -0.95 -4.77
N ALA A 5 5.02 -0.68 -3.48
CA ALA A 5 5.27 -1.66 -2.43
C ALA A 5 4.31 -2.86 -2.54
N ILE A 6 3.00 -2.62 -2.72
CA ILE A 6 2.00 -3.68 -2.95
C ILE A 6 2.38 -4.53 -4.16
N LYS A 7 2.73 -3.91 -5.30
CA LYS A 7 3.17 -4.63 -6.50
C LYS A 7 4.44 -5.46 -6.27
N LEU A 8 5.30 -5.05 -5.35
CA LEU A 8 6.55 -5.73 -5.03
C LEU A 8 6.39 -6.85 -3.99
N ARG A 9 5.27 -6.93 -3.26
CA ARG A 9 5.02 -7.92 -2.19
C ARG A 9 5.42 -9.35 -2.58
N PRO A 10 4.99 -9.93 -3.72
CA PRO A 10 5.35 -11.33 -4.05
C PRO A 10 6.85 -11.52 -4.23
N TYR A 11 7.55 -10.50 -4.74
CA TYR A 11 9.00 -10.56 -4.95
C TYR A 11 9.75 -10.40 -3.64
N LEU A 12 9.24 -9.58 -2.72
CA LEU A 12 9.79 -9.44 -1.36
C LEU A 12 9.67 -10.76 -0.59
N ASP A 13 8.51 -11.40 -0.62
CA ASP A 13 8.28 -12.68 0.09
C ASP A 13 9.24 -13.77 -0.41
N VAL A 14 9.40 -13.89 -1.74
CA VAL A 14 10.34 -14.84 -2.34
C VAL A 14 11.80 -14.51 -1.97
N MET A 15 12.16 -13.23 -1.96
CA MET A 15 13.50 -12.77 -1.60
C MET A 15 13.83 -13.11 -0.14
N ILE A 16 12.91 -12.81 0.78
CA ILE A 16 13.04 -13.10 2.21
C ILE A 16 13.19 -14.60 2.43
N LEU A 17 12.36 -15.42 1.77
CA LEU A 17 12.43 -16.87 1.85
C LEU A 17 13.79 -17.40 1.39
N LYS A 18 14.26 -16.98 0.22
CA LYS A 18 15.57 -17.39 -0.32
C LYS A 18 16.72 -16.96 0.59
N HIS A 19 16.65 -15.74 1.12
CA HIS A 19 17.67 -15.23 2.04
C HIS A 19 17.71 -16.02 3.35
N LYS A 20 16.55 -16.37 3.90
CA LYS A 20 16.44 -17.23 5.08
C LYS A 20 17.05 -18.62 4.82
N GLN A 21 16.70 -19.25 3.70
CA GLN A 21 17.23 -20.57 3.32
C GLN A 21 18.76 -20.55 3.16
N ALA A 22 19.31 -19.54 2.49
CA ALA A 22 20.76 -19.38 2.33
C ALA A 22 21.45 -19.21 3.70
N TRP A 23 20.90 -18.35 4.57
CA TRP A 23 21.43 -18.16 5.91
C TRP A 23 21.39 -19.45 6.75
N GLU A 24 20.29 -20.20 6.69
CA GLU A 24 20.17 -21.50 7.38
C GLU A 24 21.22 -22.48 6.86
N GLN A 25 21.45 -22.55 5.55
CA GLN A 25 22.45 -23.44 4.95
C GLN A 25 23.88 -23.11 5.40
N ASP A 26 24.24 -21.82 5.45
CA ASP A 26 25.57 -21.36 5.84
C ASP A 26 25.86 -21.58 7.34
N ASN A 27 24.83 -21.52 8.18
CA ASN A 27 24.94 -21.61 9.62
C ASN A 27 24.68 -23.01 10.19
N ARG A 28 24.29 -23.97 9.36
CA ARG A 28 24.06 -25.36 9.77
C ARG A 28 25.38 -26.15 9.77
N SER A 29 25.63 -26.90 10.83
CA SER A 29 26.77 -27.80 10.93
C SER A 29 26.60 -28.95 9.93
N LYS A 30 27.58 -29.14 9.04
CA LYS A 30 27.59 -30.29 8.11
C LYS A 30 27.70 -31.65 8.82
N ARG A 31 28.21 -31.67 10.06
CA ARG A 31 28.48 -32.89 10.82
C ARG A 31 27.32 -33.34 11.70
N THR A 32 26.64 -32.37 12.33
CA THR A 32 25.56 -32.62 13.30
C THR A 32 24.19 -32.18 12.80
N GLY A 33 24.11 -31.42 11.71
CA GLY A 33 22.86 -30.86 11.21
C GLY A 33 22.24 -29.79 12.11
N LEU A 34 22.89 -29.43 13.22
CA LEU A 34 22.44 -28.42 14.17
C LEU A 34 22.94 -27.03 13.79
N MET A 35 22.19 -26.00 14.18
CA MET A 35 22.55 -24.61 13.95
C MET A 35 23.72 -24.19 14.87
N ARG A 36 24.64 -23.37 14.37
CA ARG A 36 25.77 -22.85 15.16
C ARG A 36 25.24 -21.98 16.32
N ARG A 37 25.84 -22.11 17.51
CA ARG A 37 25.45 -21.31 18.69
C ARG A 37 25.62 -19.80 18.51
N SER A 38 26.53 -19.37 17.64
CA SER A 38 26.77 -17.96 17.32
C SER A 38 25.95 -17.45 16.13
N ALA A 39 25.09 -18.28 15.54
CA ALA A 39 24.29 -17.89 14.38
C ALA A 39 23.22 -16.87 14.80
N VAL A 40 23.27 -15.68 14.22
CA VAL A 40 22.28 -14.61 14.41
C VAL A 40 21.47 -14.47 13.14
N GLN A 41 20.15 -14.56 13.25
CA GLN A 41 19.24 -14.48 12.11
C GLN A 41 19.22 -13.04 11.55
N PRO A 42 19.20 -12.86 10.21
CA PRO A 42 19.07 -11.55 9.60
C PRO A 42 17.76 -10.89 10.02
N ARG A 43 17.79 -9.58 10.32
CA ARG A 43 16.61 -8.84 10.80
C ARG A 43 15.39 -8.94 9.88
N ILE A 44 15.62 -8.93 8.56
CA ILE A 44 14.56 -9.05 7.55
C ILE A 44 13.82 -10.40 7.60
N CYS A 45 14.44 -11.42 8.19
CA CYS A 45 13.85 -12.75 8.34
C CYS A 45 13.14 -12.94 9.69
N LEU A 46 13.21 -11.96 10.60
CA LEU A 46 12.50 -11.97 11.88
C LEU A 46 11.02 -11.66 11.64
N SER A 47 10.13 -12.41 12.29
CA SER A 47 8.68 -12.26 12.15
C SER A 47 8.19 -10.87 12.57
N GLU A 48 8.80 -10.26 13.59
CA GLU A 48 8.42 -8.91 14.03
C GLU A 48 8.70 -7.80 13.00
N ASN A 49 9.62 -8.04 12.05
CA ASN A 49 10.01 -7.07 11.03
C ASN A 49 9.31 -7.30 9.69
N GLN A 50 8.35 -8.24 9.65
CA GLN A 50 7.59 -8.58 8.45
C GLN A 50 6.15 -8.11 8.60
N LEU A 51 5.63 -7.51 7.53
CA LEU A 51 4.22 -7.16 7.44
C LEU A 51 3.40 -8.44 7.32
N SER A 52 2.41 -8.59 8.20
CA SER A 52 1.44 -9.68 8.13
C SER A 52 0.50 -9.49 6.94
N ASN A 53 -0.26 -10.53 6.60
CA ASN A 53 -1.28 -10.42 5.56
C ASN A 53 -2.28 -9.30 5.86
N LYS A 54 -2.68 -9.15 7.13
CA LYS A 54 -3.58 -8.08 7.56
C LYS A 54 -2.99 -6.70 7.33
N ASP A 55 -1.69 -6.51 7.60
CA ASP A 55 -1.02 -5.22 7.38
C ASP A 55 -1.00 -4.87 5.88
N TRP A 56 -0.79 -5.86 5.02
CA TRP A 56 -0.88 -5.66 3.57
C TRP A 56 -2.29 -5.31 3.11
N ASP A 57 -3.31 -5.95 3.67
CA ASP A 57 -4.72 -5.64 3.36
C ASP A 57 -5.04 -4.18 3.75
N VAL A 58 -4.57 -3.72 4.93
CA VAL A 58 -4.68 -2.31 5.35
C VAL A 58 -3.99 -1.37 4.36
N LEU A 59 -2.79 -1.72 3.87
CA LEU A 59 -2.07 -0.92 2.87
C LEU A 59 -2.81 -0.85 1.53
N GLU A 60 -3.53 -1.91 1.14
CA GLU A 60 -4.36 -1.92 -0.07
C GLU A 60 -5.57 -0.99 0.06
N HIS A 61 -6.25 -1.02 1.21
CA HIS A 61 -7.33 -0.07 1.51
C HIS A 61 -6.83 1.38 1.52
N LEU A 62 -5.70 1.64 2.18
CA LEU A 62 -5.06 2.97 2.18
C LEU A 62 -4.69 3.44 0.77
N ALA A 63 -4.13 2.55 -0.05
CA ALA A 63 -3.79 2.87 -1.44
C ALA A 63 -5.03 3.21 -2.28
N THR A 64 -6.18 2.64 -1.94
CA THR A 64 -7.46 2.88 -2.60
C THR A 64 -8.04 4.23 -2.19
N ILE A 65 -8.06 4.56 -0.89
CA ILE A 65 -8.46 5.88 -0.38
C ILE A 65 -7.62 6.98 -1.03
N LEU A 66 -6.29 6.83 -1.04
CA LEU A 66 -5.39 7.77 -1.71
C LEU A 66 -5.66 7.89 -3.22
N GLY A 67 -6.21 6.84 -3.84
CA GLY A 67 -6.66 6.88 -5.23
C GLY A 67 -7.82 7.84 -5.45
N PHE A 68 -8.80 7.91 -4.55
CA PHE A 68 -9.87 8.89 -4.65
C PHE A 68 -9.35 10.32 -4.56
N TYR A 69 -8.43 10.58 -3.61
CA TYR A 69 -7.75 11.89 -3.52
C TYR A 69 -7.00 12.24 -4.80
N GLU A 70 -6.23 11.30 -5.36
CA GLU A 70 -5.50 11.52 -6.61
C GLU A 70 -6.44 11.89 -7.77
N VAL A 71 -7.59 11.21 -7.89
CA VAL A 71 -8.60 11.49 -8.93
C VAL A 71 -9.23 12.87 -8.72
N THR A 72 -9.61 13.20 -7.49
CA THR A 72 -10.21 14.51 -7.18
C THR A 72 -9.21 15.62 -7.44
N VAL A 73 -7.97 15.52 -6.95
CA VAL A 73 -6.93 16.52 -7.17
C VAL A 73 -6.63 16.71 -8.65
N LYS A 74 -6.48 15.63 -9.43
CA LYS A 74 -6.30 15.73 -10.90
C LYS A 74 -7.46 16.43 -11.60
N THR A 75 -8.68 16.24 -11.09
CA THR A 75 -9.88 16.92 -11.58
C THR A 75 -9.90 18.40 -11.15
N LEU A 76 -9.21 18.80 -10.10
CA LEU A 76 -9.17 20.19 -9.63
C LEU A 76 -7.94 20.97 -10.10
N GLU A 77 -6.84 20.30 -10.44
CA GLU A 77 -5.61 20.89 -11.02
C GLU A 77 -5.85 21.52 -12.41
N GLY A 78 -6.96 21.19 -13.04
CA GLY A 78 -7.32 21.69 -14.34
C GLY A 78 -7.80 23.13 -14.36
N ASP A 79 -7.59 23.81 -15.48
CA ASP A 79 -7.92 25.23 -15.64
C ASP A 79 -9.32 25.49 -16.21
N GLY A 80 -10.12 24.46 -16.49
CA GLY A 80 -11.45 24.62 -17.07
C GLY A 80 -11.43 25.08 -18.53
N ILE A 81 -10.26 25.29 -19.13
CA ILE A 81 -10.14 25.88 -20.47
C ILE A 81 -10.21 24.78 -21.52
N GLN A 82 -11.19 24.90 -22.41
CA GLN A 82 -11.30 24.03 -23.57
C GLN A 82 -10.14 24.26 -24.53
N ARG A 83 -9.38 23.19 -24.81
CA ARG A 83 -8.28 23.23 -25.80
C ARG A 83 -8.30 21.95 -26.63
N LYS A 84 -7.79 22.03 -27.85
CA LYS A 84 -7.50 20.85 -28.67
C LYS A 84 -6.27 20.15 -28.08
N ARG A 85 -6.44 18.93 -27.56
CA ARG A 85 -5.41 18.13 -26.89
C ARG A 85 -4.85 17.05 -27.83
N LYS A 86 -3.92 16.23 -27.31
CA LYS A 86 -3.35 15.09 -28.04
C LYS A 86 -4.47 14.19 -28.58
N ARG A 87 -4.27 13.66 -29.79
CA ARG A 87 -5.24 12.85 -30.55
C ARG A 87 -6.49 13.60 -31.02
N GLY A 88 -6.49 14.94 -30.99
CA GLY A 88 -7.56 15.75 -31.58
C GLY A 88 -8.81 15.90 -30.72
N TRP A 89 -8.81 15.35 -29.49
CA TRP A 89 -9.89 15.57 -28.52
C TRP A 89 -9.94 17.04 -28.09
N VAL A 90 -11.13 17.64 -28.09
CA VAL A 90 -11.38 18.98 -27.55
C VAL A 90 -12.07 18.82 -26.21
N GLY A 91 -11.44 19.37 -25.17
CA GLY A 91 -12.04 19.42 -23.84
C GLY A 91 -11.16 20.16 -22.85
N SER A 92 -11.73 20.42 -21.68
CA SER A 92 -11.04 20.99 -20.54
C SER A 92 -10.53 19.88 -19.63
N TYR A 93 -9.40 20.13 -18.99
CA TYR A 93 -9.05 19.38 -17.78
C TYR A 93 -9.56 20.21 -16.63
N GLY A 94 -10.33 19.57 -15.74
CA GLY A 94 -10.74 20.07 -14.45
C GLY A 94 -11.45 21.41 -14.41
N ASN A 95 -12.03 21.75 -13.27
CA ASN A 95 -12.66 23.06 -13.09
C ASN A 95 -12.65 23.41 -11.61
N ILE A 96 -12.19 24.61 -11.27
CA ILE A 96 -12.22 25.10 -9.88
C ILE A 96 -13.66 25.18 -9.34
N TRP A 97 -14.65 25.34 -10.21
CA TRP A 97 -16.05 25.31 -9.80
C TRP A 97 -16.51 23.92 -9.31
N ASP A 98 -15.79 22.85 -9.65
CA ASP A 98 -16.08 21.48 -9.21
C ASP A 98 -15.48 21.15 -7.83
N VAL A 99 -14.82 22.12 -7.16
CA VAL A 99 -14.20 21.92 -5.84
C VAL A 99 -15.21 21.39 -4.82
N ILE A 100 -16.42 21.96 -4.76
CA ILE A 100 -17.45 21.52 -3.81
C ILE A 100 -17.85 20.07 -4.08
N GLN A 101 -18.12 19.73 -5.34
CA GLN A 101 -18.45 18.36 -5.75
C GLN A 101 -17.29 17.38 -5.47
N GLY A 102 -16.05 17.81 -5.66
CA GLY A 102 -14.86 17.03 -5.34
C GLY A 102 -14.73 16.74 -3.83
N PHE A 103 -15.03 17.73 -2.99
CA PHE A 103 -15.08 17.54 -1.53
C PHE A 103 -16.23 16.62 -1.11
N GLU A 104 -17.42 16.80 -1.65
CA GLU A 104 -18.57 15.93 -1.37
C GLU A 104 -18.28 14.47 -1.74
N PHE A 105 -17.69 14.25 -2.92
CA PHE A 105 -17.24 12.93 -3.37
C PHE A 105 -16.23 12.31 -2.39
N LEU A 106 -15.20 13.07 -1.98
CA LEU A 106 -14.20 12.56 -1.04
C LEU A 106 -14.80 12.24 0.32
N MET A 107 -15.65 13.11 0.88
CA MET A 107 -16.31 12.86 2.16
C MET A 107 -17.21 11.62 2.09
N ALA A 108 -17.98 11.46 1.00
CA ALA A 108 -18.79 10.27 0.80
C ALA A 108 -17.93 9.00 0.81
N LYS A 109 -16.79 8.99 0.10
CA LYS A 109 -15.86 7.85 0.10
C LYS A 109 -15.22 7.59 1.46
N LEU A 110 -14.91 8.61 2.23
CA LEU A 110 -14.38 8.43 3.57
C LEU A 110 -15.43 7.85 4.52
N GLU A 111 -16.69 8.28 4.44
CA GLU A 111 -17.75 7.72 5.28
C GLU A 111 -18.06 6.26 4.91
N GLU A 112 -18.06 5.92 3.61
CA GLU A 112 -18.13 4.52 3.14
C GLU A 112 -17.00 3.67 3.76
N TYR A 113 -15.76 4.18 3.73
CA TYR A 113 -14.60 3.45 4.27
C TYR A 113 -14.61 3.37 5.80
N LYS A 114 -15.15 4.37 6.49
CA LYS A 114 -15.32 4.35 7.94
C LYS A 114 -16.34 3.29 8.35
N ALA A 115 -17.45 3.15 7.63
CA ALA A 115 -18.41 2.07 7.85
C ALA A 115 -17.76 0.70 7.59
N PHE A 116 -17.05 0.55 6.47
CA PHE A 116 -16.30 -0.66 6.16
C PHE A 116 -15.30 -1.03 7.26
N ALA A 117 -14.53 -0.07 7.77
CA ALA A 117 -13.54 -0.31 8.81
C ALA A 117 -14.16 -0.74 10.14
N ALA A 118 -15.37 -0.25 10.46
CA ALA A 118 -16.11 -0.66 11.66
C ALA A 118 -16.56 -2.13 11.59
N ASP A 119 -16.92 -2.61 10.40
CA ASP A 119 -17.37 -3.98 10.16
C ASP A 119 -16.23 -4.98 9.87
N TYR A 120 -14.99 -4.49 9.77
CA TYR A 120 -13.85 -5.34 9.42
C TYR A 120 -13.41 -6.23 10.60
N PRO A 121 -13.00 -7.49 10.37
CA PRO A 121 -12.46 -8.34 11.42
C PRO A 121 -11.22 -7.73 12.07
N ASP A 122 -11.22 -7.58 13.39
CA ASP A 122 -10.15 -6.92 14.16
C ASP A 122 -9.95 -5.43 13.75
N PRO A 123 -10.95 -4.56 13.98
CA PRO A 123 -10.95 -3.16 13.54
C PRO A 123 -9.82 -2.32 14.18
N GLU A 124 -9.22 -2.82 15.28
CA GLU A 124 -8.04 -2.25 15.91
C GLU A 124 -6.86 -2.09 14.94
N HIS A 125 -6.77 -2.92 13.88
CA HIS A 125 -5.74 -2.77 12.84
C HIS A 125 -5.88 -1.49 11.99
N PHE A 126 -7.05 -0.86 11.95
CA PHE A 126 -7.26 0.42 11.29
C PHE A 126 -7.14 1.62 12.24
N ARG A 127 -6.96 1.39 13.55
CA ARG A 127 -6.77 2.49 14.49
C ARG A 127 -5.43 3.14 14.22
N ILE A 128 -5.49 4.41 13.84
CA ILE A 128 -4.32 5.28 13.85
C ILE A 128 -4.10 5.63 15.33
N ASN A 129 -3.06 5.06 15.94
CA ASN A 129 -2.52 5.60 17.19
C ASN A 129 -1.93 6.98 16.88
N ILE A 130 -2.76 8.03 16.94
CA ILE A 130 -2.33 9.42 17.02
C ILE A 130 -2.17 9.78 18.49
#